data_AF-A0A7W5YK33-F1
#
_entry.id   AF-A0A7W5YK33-F1
#
_cell.length_a   1.000
_cell.length_b   1.000
_cell.length_c   1.000
_cell.angle_alpha   90.00
_cell.angle_beta   90.00
_cell.angle_gamma   90.00
#
_symmetry.space_group_name_H-M   'P 1'
#
loop_
_entity.id
_entity.type
_entity.pdbx_description
1 polymer ?
#
loop_
_entity_poly.entity_id
_entity_poly.type
_entity_poly.pdbx_seq_one_letter_code
_entity_poly.pdbx_strand_id
1 'polypeptide(L)'
;MQGFTGILQVDAYAGYNRLIAPDRAGPNIWLAFCWAHARRKLVEIARNGSAPIAEEGVKRIGELYRVEGELRGLGAILLSGQTGAYVVIKIFQ
;
A
#
# COMPACT_ATOMS: atom_id res chain seq x y z
N MET A 1 1.20 14.76 -14.04
CA MET A 1 1.13 13.34 -14.48
C MET A 1 0.46 13.24 -15.84
N GLN A 2 0.96 13.94 -16.86
CA GLN A 2 0.45 13.76 -18.22
C GLN A 2 1.07 12.46 -18.78
N GLY A 3 0.22 11.58 -19.31
CA GLY A 3 0.66 10.33 -19.96
C GLY A 3 0.99 9.15 -19.05
N PHE A 4 0.93 9.27 -17.72
CA PHE A 4 1.18 8.12 -16.83
C PHE A 4 0.02 7.13 -16.85
N THR A 5 0.31 5.87 -17.15
CA THR A 5 -0.60 4.72 -17.04
C THR A 5 0.00 3.71 -16.08
N GLY A 6 -0.77 3.24 -15.09
CA GLY A 6 -0.29 2.22 -14.15
C GLY A 6 -0.72 2.46 -12.72
N ILE A 7 0.02 1.85 -11.79
CA ILE A 7 -0.29 1.89 -10.36
C ILE A 7 0.46 3.06 -9.71
N LEU A 8 -0.29 3.95 -9.09
CA LEU A 8 0.21 5.11 -8.34
C LEU A 8 0.08 4.84 -6.85
N GLN A 9 1.20 4.83 -6.14
CA GLN A 9 1.18 4.74 -4.68
C GLN A 9 0.76 6.07 -4.05
N VAL A 10 -0.20 6.04 -3.14
CA VAL A 10 -0.81 7.23 -2.51
C VAL A 10 -0.95 7.07 -1.00
N ASP A 11 -1.07 8.19 -0.28
CA ASP A 11 -1.25 8.26 1.18
C ASP A 11 -2.72 8.28 1.64
N ALA A 12 -3.66 8.05 0.73
CA ALA A 12 -5.11 8.20 0.91
C ALA A 12 -5.62 9.65 1.03
N TYR A 13 -4.83 10.65 0.63
CA TYR A 13 -5.33 12.02 0.50
C TYR A 13 -6.49 12.08 -0.52
N ALA A 14 -7.62 12.68 -0.10
CA ALA A 14 -8.84 12.72 -0.90
C ALA A 14 -8.64 13.38 -2.28
N GLY A 15 -7.62 14.24 -2.43
CA GLY A 15 -7.27 14.85 -3.71
C GLY A 15 -6.87 13.85 -4.81
N TYR A 16 -6.58 12.60 -4.47
CA TYR A 16 -6.32 11.53 -5.44
C TYR A 16 -7.59 10.91 -6.03
N ASN A 17 -8.77 11.10 -5.42
CA ASN A 17 -10.02 10.51 -5.92
C ASN A 17 -10.35 10.94 -7.35
N ARG A 18 -9.97 12.18 -7.72
CA ARG A 18 -10.13 12.67 -9.10
C ARG A 18 -9.34 11.86 -10.14
N LEU A 19 -8.31 11.11 -9.74
CA LEU A 19 -7.52 10.29 -10.65
C LEU A 19 -8.22 8.99 -11.05
N ILE A 20 -9.23 8.58 -10.29
CA ILE A 20 -10.02 7.37 -10.48
C ILE A 20 -11.52 7.67 -10.67
N ALA A 21 -11.88 8.93 -10.92
CA ALA A 21 -13.27 9.30 -11.16
C ALA A 21 -13.80 8.62 -12.45
N PRO A 22 -15.05 8.12 -12.47
CA PRO A 22 -15.59 7.38 -13.62
C PRO A 22 -15.60 8.18 -14.93
N ASP A 23 -15.75 9.49 -14.84
CA ASP A 23 -15.82 10.45 -15.95
C ASP A 23 -14.46 11.07 -16.30
N ARG A 24 -13.37 10.63 -15.64
CA ARG A 24 -12.03 11.17 -15.89
C ARG A 24 -11.57 10.81 -17.30
N ALA A 25 -11.32 11.82 -18.12
CA ALA A 25 -10.57 11.68 -19.35
C ALA A 25 -9.06 11.49 -19.07
N GLY A 26 -8.42 10.53 -19.74
CA GLY A 26 -6.98 10.32 -19.70
C GLY A 26 -6.56 8.87 -19.47
N PRO A 27 -5.25 8.63 -19.27
CA PRO A 27 -4.71 7.28 -19.10
C PRO A 27 -5.20 6.60 -17.81
N ASN A 28 -5.32 5.27 -17.84
CA ASN A 28 -5.77 4.46 -16.70
C ASN A 28 -4.76 4.54 -15.53
N ILE A 29 -5.27 4.90 -14.36
CA ILE A 29 -4.50 4.94 -13.11
C ILE A 29 -5.22 4.10 -12.08
N TRP A 30 -4.47 3.24 -11.39
CA TRP A 30 -4.95 2.50 -10.22
C TRP A 30 -4.21 3.01 -9.00
N LEU A 31 -4.91 3.17 -7.88
CA LEU A 31 -4.29 3.65 -6.65
C LEU A 31 -3.86 2.46 -5.79
N ALA A 32 -2.59 2.45 -5.38
CA ALA A 32 -2.08 1.58 -4.32
C ALA A 32 -1.93 2.41 -3.03
N PHE A 33 -2.71 2.09 -2.01
CA PHE A 33 -2.66 2.84 -0.74
C PHE A 33 -1.47 2.41 0.11
N CYS A 34 -0.75 3.38 0.64
CA CYS A 34 0.51 3.16 1.36
C CYS A 34 0.28 2.57 2.76
N TRP A 35 0.84 1.39 3.02
CA TRP A 35 0.77 0.71 4.32
C TRP A 35 1.41 1.50 5.47
N ALA A 36 2.47 2.28 5.21
CA ALA A 36 3.08 3.12 6.24
C ALA A 36 2.12 4.22 6.73
N HIS A 37 1.34 4.82 5.81
CA HIS A 37 0.31 5.80 6.17
C HIS A 37 -0.87 5.17 6.89
N ALA A 38 -1.35 4.01 6.41
CA ALA A 38 -2.39 3.24 7.09
C ALA A 38 -1.99 2.89 8.52
N ARG A 39 -0.78 2.35 8.73
CA ARG A 39 -0.24 2.02 10.05
C ARG A 39 -0.21 3.23 10.98
N ARG A 40 0.30 4.38 10.51
CA ARG A 40 0.37 5.60 11.32
C ARG A 40 -1.02 6.00 11.82
N LYS A 41 -2.03 5.95 10.94
CA LYS A 41 -3.41 6.30 11.31
C LYS A 41 -4.03 5.29 12.28
N LEU A 42 -3.79 3.99 12.08
CA LEU A 42 -4.29 2.96 12.99
C LEU A 42 -3.65 3.05 14.38
N VAL A 43 -2.35 3.36 14.46
CA VAL A 43 -1.65 3.60 15.74
C VAL A 43 -2.22 4.83 16.46
N GLU A 44 -2.49 5.92 15.73
CA GLU A 44 -3.15 7.12 16.29
C GLU A 44 -4.52 6.76 16.89
N ILE A 45 -5.34 6.01 16.15
CA ILE A 45 -6.67 5.60 16.61
C ILE A 45 -6.57 4.68 17.84
N ALA A 46 -5.72 3.66 17.80
CA ALA A 46 -5.53 2.71 18.90
C ALA A 46 -4.99 3.37 20.18
N ARG A 47 -4.26 4.48 20.08
CA ARG A 47 -3.77 5.23 21.26
C ARG A 47 -4.84 6.10 21.92
N ASN A 48 -5.89 6.47 21.19
CA ASN A 48 -6.88 7.45 21.64
C ASN A 48 -8.13 6.82 22.29
N GLY A 49 -8.18 5.50 22.44
CA GLY A 49 -9.29 4.79 23.09
C GLY A 49 -9.31 3.30 22.76
N SER A 50 -10.33 2.59 23.23
CA SER A 50 -10.54 1.18 22.84
C SER A 50 -10.95 1.14 21.37
N ALA A 51 -10.05 0.65 20.52
CA ALA A 51 -10.30 0.47 19.09
C ALA A 51 -9.77 -0.89 18.64
N PRO A 52 -10.47 -2.00 18.94
CA PRO A 52 -9.99 -3.35 18.66
C PRO A 52 -9.64 -3.58 17.18
N ILE A 53 -10.39 -2.95 16.27
CA ILE A 53 -10.12 -3.03 14.83
C ILE A 53 -8.83 -2.31 14.43
N ALA A 54 -8.48 -1.22 15.11
CA ALA A 54 -7.24 -0.49 14.84
C ALA A 54 -6.03 -1.24 15.40
N GLU A 55 -6.15 -1.81 16.60
CA GLU A 55 -5.12 -2.67 17.21
C GLU A 55 -4.83 -3.89 16.33
N GLU A 56 -5.87 -4.59 15.89
CA GLU A 56 -5.73 -5.73 14.98
C GLU A 56 -5.13 -5.31 13.63
N GLY A 57 -5.50 -4.15 13.11
CA GLY A 57 -4.91 -3.59 11.90
C GLY A 57 -3.41 -3.33 12.04
N VAL A 58 -2.96 -2.74 13.16
CA VAL A 58 -1.53 -2.54 13.44
C VAL A 58 -0.79 -3.88 13.52
N LYS A 59 -1.38 -4.88 14.19
CA LYS A 59 -0.81 -6.22 14.31
C LYS A 59 -0.61 -6.89 12.94
N ARG A 60 -1.64 -6.92 12.10
CA ARG A 60 -1.59 -7.52 10.75
C ARG A 60 -0.56 -6.83 9.86
N ILE A 61 -0.45 -5.50 9.93
CA ILE A 61 0.58 -4.77 9.19
C ILE A 61 1.98 -5.18 9.68
N GLY A 62 2.17 -5.37 10.99
CA GLY A 62 3.41 -5.91 11.55
C GLY A 62 3.75 -7.30 11.02
N GLU A 63 2.75 -8.19 10.87
CA GLU A 63 2.94 -9.53 10.30
C GLU A 63 3.38 -9.47 8.84
N LEU A 64 2.81 -8.57 8.03
CA LEU A 64 3.23 -8.34 6.64
C LEU A 64 4.68 -7.85 6.57
N TYR A 65 5.05 -6.93 7.46
CA TYR A 65 6.40 -6.35 7.51
C TYR A 65 7.44 -7.39 7.92
N ARG A 66 7.08 -8.33 8.80
CA ARG A 66 7.93 -9.48 9.16
C ARG A 66 8.21 -10.36 7.94
N VAL A 67 7.16 -10.73 7.20
CA VAL A 67 7.30 -11.54 5.97
C VAL A 67 8.17 -10.81 4.94
N GLU A 68 7.96 -9.51 4.75
CA GLU A 68 8.80 -8.72 3.85
C GLU A 68 10.28 -8.72 4.29
N GLY A 69 10.54 -8.59 5.59
CA GLY A 69 11.89 -8.66 6.16
C GLY A 69 12.56 -10.02 5.90
N GLU A 70 11.82 -11.11 6.06
CA GLU A 70 12.27 -12.47 5.75
C GLU A 70 12.64 -12.63 4.27
N LEU A 71 11.84 -12.07 3.36
CA LEU A 71 12.09 -12.13 1.92
C LEU A 71 13.28 -11.27 1.47
N ARG A 72 13.52 -10.11 2.11
CA ARG A 72 14.65 -9.23 1.78
C ARG A 72 16.01 -9.91 2.01
N GLY A 73 16.09 -10.86 2.96
CA GLY A 73 17.29 -11.64 3.23
C GLY A 73 17.58 -12.76 2.22
N LEU A 74 16.65 -13.09 1.33
CA LEU A 74 16.74 -14.26 0.43
C LEU A 74 17.28 -13.95 -0.98
N GLY A 75 17.55 -12.68 -1.31
CA GLY A 75 18.15 -12.29 -2.59
C GLY A 75 17.20 -12.44 -3.79
N ALA A 76 17.29 -11.50 -4.73
CA ALA A 76 16.37 -11.32 -5.87
C ALA A 76 16.39 -12.42 -6.97
N ILE A 77 16.81 -13.65 -6.65
CA ILE A 77 17.19 -14.68 -7.65
C ILE A 77 16.05 -15.63 -8.06
N LEU A 78 14.82 -15.51 -7.54
CA LEU A 78 13.73 -16.47 -7.88
C LEU A 78 12.47 -15.87 -8.50
N LEU A 79 12.55 -14.70 -9.13
CA LEU A 79 11.33 -13.93 -9.42
C LEU A 79 11.27 -13.34 -10.85
N SER A 80 12.05 -13.87 -11.80
CA SER A 80 11.96 -13.47 -13.22
C SER A 80 10.86 -14.20 -14.03
N GLY A 81 10.05 -15.06 -13.41
CA GLY A 81 9.14 -15.97 -14.12
C GLY A 81 7.62 -15.72 -14.00
N GLN A 82 7.15 -14.73 -13.23
CA GLN A 82 5.70 -14.50 -13.05
C GLN A 82 5.33 -13.04 -13.32
N THR A 83 5.01 -12.78 -14.58
CA THR A 83 4.31 -11.56 -15.04
C THR A 83 2.94 -11.45 -14.34
N GLY A 84 2.86 -10.73 -13.22
CA GLY A 84 1.58 -10.31 -12.64
C GLY A 84 1.54 -9.99 -11.14
N ALA A 85 2.48 -10.48 -10.32
CA ALA A 85 2.33 -10.44 -8.85
C ALA A 85 3.21 -9.43 -8.09
N TYR A 86 4.10 -8.68 -8.76
CA TYR A 86 5.06 -7.79 -8.10
C TYR A 86 4.51 -6.42 -7.68
N VAL A 87 3.21 -6.16 -7.82
CA VAL A 87 2.64 -4.84 -7.54
C VAL A 87 1.96 -4.72 -6.17
N VAL A 88 2.23 -5.63 -5.22
CA VAL A 88 1.63 -5.52 -3.88
C VAL A 88 2.63 -5.31 -2.74
N ILE A 89 3.95 -5.45 -2.97
CA ILE A 89 4.90 -5.47 -1.86
C ILE A 89 6.14 -4.63 -2.15
N LYS A 90 5.95 -3.33 -2.41
CA LYS A 90 6.92 -2.33 -1.95
C LYS A 90 6.31 -1.60 -0.78
N ILE A 91 6.31 -2.30 0.35
CA ILE A 91 6.05 -1.71 1.64
C ILE A 91 7.35 -0.96 1.99
N PHE A 92 7.42 0.32 1.63
CA PHE A 92 8.48 1.16 2.17
C PHE A 92 8.22 1.33 3.67
N GLN A 93 9.01 0.65 4.49
CA GLN A 93 9.31 1.10 5.85
C GLN A 93 9.96 2.48 5.80
#